data_AF-A0A517WW77-F1
#
_entry.id   AF-A0A517WW77-F1
#
_cell.length_a   1.000
_cell.length_b   1.000
_cell.length_c   1.000
_cell.angle_alpha   90.00
_cell.angle_beta   90.00
_cell.angle_gamma   90.00
#
_symmetry.space_group_name_H-M   'P 1'
#
loop_
_entity.id
_entity.type
_entity.pdbx_description
1 polymer ?
#
loop_
_entity_poly.entity_id
_entity_poly.type
_entity_poly.pdbx_seq_one_letter_code
_entity_poly.pdbx_strand_id
1 'polypeptide(L)'
;MAYRDQLIITAAPSGTGKTYVRGVCYIVKVFLPDESGVLYSNYPHDIPAIQEHFKGKIGPEEIERRLQRIPRDVLDSWMNDGCGPWDYFAGKDVKGAHIAIDEVHNYLHKKSSTSHVQLWKKFLGEIRKRGATIELLTQAQNKLPSDLLTEAALLIRLVDSQSLQDPLFKIELADWYEMLACYTGIYPAAVWEIREHLVGTKHEEISRRKWRRDKYFFKLYNSYNDTEDGEQGIGEPPPKMYQKLNFIALHWWFLKKNFESVLPRVLGVAFAFWLVSGGFVMVMNYFMGRMMDTAKITAKSKVGKTPGVDSQTLAPDDENLGEWVTIKQRKELQDQLALEKQRSESLQKFRDDVNKNIAEMKRRGDRIGMLFRDYAVTESGRMVRKGDDIYTYMGLKIIDRINKDEGNVYFTDGGLYHVGQHTRRLSNKIEALTSPTLQTVLDGTGGGSQRTGRKRLTEAERKQRIKFQGRRPTTLYTPASDFEKLRENNRRRSGSHESAGHSGSHRPIPDVNALNGGSSSRR
;
A
#
# COMPACT_ATOMS: atom_id res chain seq x y z
N MET A 1 9.50 -17.53 4.59
CA MET A 1 10.84 -17.76 4.00
C MET A 1 11.83 -16.93 4.80
N ALA A 2 12.79 -17.58 5.46
CA ALA A 2 13.70 -16.90 6.38
C ALA A 2 14.87 -16.30 5.60
N TYR A 3 14.93 -14.95 5.58
CA TYR A 3 16.01 -14.11 5.07
C TYR A 3 17.29 -14.23 5.92
N ARG A 4 17.70 -15.45 6.27
CA ARG A 4 18.84 -15.67 7.15
C ARG A 4 20.11 -15.60 6.30
N ASP A 5 21.09 -14.84 6.78
CA ASP A 5 22.45 -14.67 6.22
C ASP A 5 22.60 -13.49 5.25
N GLN A 6 21.82 -12.42 5.42
CA GLN A 6 21.87 -11.24 4.57
C GLN A 6 22.45 -10.00 5.27
N LEU A 7 23.12 -9.16 4.47
CA LEU A 7 23.46 -7.78 4.85
C LEU A 7 22.36 -6.87 4.30
N ILE A 8 21.69 -6.17 5.21
CA ILE A 8 20.62 -5.23 4.94
C ILE A 8 21.14 -3.84 5.30
N ILE A 9 20.98 -2.87 4.40
CA ILE A 9 21.25 -1.47 4.71
C ILE A 9 19.93 -0.72 4.72
N THR A 10 19.59 -0.09 5.83
CA THR A 10 18.39 0.73 5.94
C THR A 10 18.78 2.21 5.99
N ALA A 11 18.36 2.97 4.97
CA ALA A 11 18.68 4.39 4.84
C ALA A 11 17.43 5.26 4.91
N ALA A 12 17.46 6.30 5.74
CA ALA A 12 16.38 7.27 5.85
C ALA A 12 16.87 8.60 6.42
N PRO A 13 16.47 9.76 5.86
CA PRO A 13 16.80 11.07 6.43
C PRO A 13 16.38 11.18 7.91
N SER A 14 17.08 12.03 8.66
CA SER A 14 16.71 12.35 10.04
C SER A 14 15.24 12.80 10.14
N GLY A 15 14.56 12.46 11.23
CA GLY A 15 13.14 12.76 11.43
C GLY A 15 12.15 11.86 10.66
N THR A 16 12.62 10.96 9.79
CA THR A 16 11.73 10.02 9.05
C THR A 16 11.14 8.93 9.95
N GLY A 17 11.66 8.75 11.16
CA GLY A 17 11.22 7.73 12.11
C GLY A 17 11.84 6.35 11.86
N LYS A 18 13.09 6.32 11.38
CA LYS A 18 13.87 5.11 11.12
C LYS A 18 13.89 4.16 12.32
N THR A 19 14.31 4.68 13.47
CA THR A 19 14.37 3.94 14.75
C THR A 19 12.98 3.56 15.25
N TYR A 20 11.95 4.38 15.04
CA TYR A 20 10.57 4.00 15.38
C TYR A 20 10.06 2.83 14.51
N VAL A 21 10.31 2.87 13.20
CA VAL A 21 9.83 1.82 12.27
C VAL A 21 10.59 0.51 12.49
N ARG A 22 11.92 0.56 12.54
CA ARG A 22 12.77 -0.65 12.62
C ARG A 22 13.05 -1.10 14.06
N GLY A 23 13.17 -0.17 14.99
CA GLY A 23 13.45 -0.46 16.39
C GLY A 23 12.23 -0.68 17.27
N VAL A 24 11.02 -0.32 16.83
CA VAL A 24 9.79 -0.55 17.63
C VAL A 24 8.74 -1.29 16.82
N CYS A 25 8.29 -0.72 15.70
CA CYS A 25 7.22 -1.32 14.92
C CYS A 25 7.61 -2.70 14.37
N TYR A 26 8.84 -2.85 13.87
CA TYR A 26 9.33 -4.14 13.39
C TYR A 26 9.49 -5.15 14.53
N ILE A 27 10.04 -4.75 15.68
CA ILE A 27 10.14 -5.65 16.86
C ILE A 27 8.77 -6.23 17.22
N VAL A 28 7.79 -5.35 17.38
CA VAL A 28 6.46 -5.71 17.91
C VAL A 28 5.57 -6.37 16.87
N LYS A 29 5.68 -5.99 15.59
CA LYS A 29 4.76 -6.48 14.54
C LYS A 29 5.33 -7.61 13.70
N VAL A 30 6.63 -7.88 13.78
CA VAL A 30 7.31 -8.85 12.91
C VAL A 30 8.27 -9.73 13.71
N PHE A 31 9.28 -9.16 14.38
CA PHE A 31 10.34 -9.96 14.98
C PHE A 31 9.84 -10.87 16.10
N LEU A 32 9.17 -10.32 17.12
CA LEU A 32 8.67 -11.12 18.23
C LEU A 32 7.58 -12.12 17.81
N PRO A 33 6.56 -11.74 17.01
CA PRO A 33 5.49 -12.65 16.61
C PRO A 33 5.90 -13.73 15.61
N ASP A 34 6.73 -13.38 14.62
CA ASP A 34 6.91 -14.21 13.41
C ASP A 34 8.32 -14.78 13.28
N GLU A 35 9.31 -14.16 13.89
CA GLU A 35 10.71 -14.59 13.79
C GLU A 35 11.13 -15.37 15.04
N SER A 36 12.19 -16.18 14.90
CA SER A 36 12.86 -16.84 16.01
C SER A 36 14.32 -16.44 16.05
N GLY A 37 14.91 -16.45 17.24
CA GLY A 37 16.29 -16.01 17.49
C GLY A 37 16.37 -14.80 18.41
N VAL A 38 17.58 -14.24 18.49
CA VAL A 38 17.93 -13.10 19.33
C VAL A 38 18.16 -11.87 18.46
N LEU A 39 17.53 -10.76 18.82
CA LEU A 39 17.82 -9.43 18.29
C LEU A 39 18.91 -8.80 19.15
N TYR A 40 20.08 -8.57 18.56
CA TYR A 40 21.11 -7.73 19.15
C TYR A 40 20.98 -6.33 18.55
N SER A 41 20.75 -5.31 19.37
CA SER A 41 20.64 -3.93 18.85
C SER A 41 21.00 -2.85 19.86
N ASN A 42 21.27 -1.65 19.37
CA ASN A 42 21.37 -0.43 20.18
C ASN A 42 20.08 0.41 20.11
N TYR A 43 18.94 -0.19 19.76
CA TYR A 43 17.67 0.54 19.71
C TYR A 43 17.21 0.97 21.10
N PRO A 44 16.67 2.19 21.27
CA PRO A 44 16.15 2.67 22.55
C PRO A 44 14.71 2.16 22.78
N HIS A 45 14.51 0.84 22.82
CA HIS A 45 13.20 0.19 23.03
C HIS A 45 12.94 -0.13 24.51
N ASP A 46 11.78 0.21 25.04
CA ASP A 46 11.43 -0.05 26.44
C ASP A 46 11.00 -1.52 26.62
N ILE A 47 11.89 -2.35 27.20
CA ILE A 47 11.64 -3.78 27.42
C ILE A 47 10.42 -4.00 28.33
N PRO A 48 10.31 -3.37 29.52
CA PRO A 48 9.09 -3.44 30.34
C PRO A 48 7.80 -3.08 29.60
N ALA A 49 7.80 -2.01 28.80
CA ALA A 49 6.60 -1.61 28.05
C ALA A 49 6.25 -2.63 26.95
N ILE A 50 7.26 -3.22 26.30
CA ILE A 50 7.09 -4.32 25.33
C ILE A 50 6.54 -5.57 26.03
N GLN A 51 7.04 -5.92 27.21
CA GLN A 51 6.52 -7.04 28.00
C GLN A 51 5.04 -6.86 28.33
N GLU A 52 4.63 -5.68 28.77
CA GLU A 52 3.21 -5.38 29.02
C GLU A 52 2.38 -5.43 27.73
N HIS A 53 2.92 -5.00 26.58
CA HIS A 53 2.24 -5.13 25.29
C HIS A 53 1.95 -6.61 24.91
N PHE A 54 2.87 -7.51 25.25
CA PHE A 54 2.77 -8.94 24.96
C PHE A 54 2.27 -9.81 26.12
N LYS A 55 1.76 -9.19 27.19
CA LYS A 55 1.23 -9.89 28.35
C LYS A 55 0.23 -10.97 27.96
N GLY A 56 0.49 -12.19 28.41
CA GLY A 56 -0.33 -13.37 28.10
C GLY A 56 -0.16 -13.95 26.69
N LYS A 57 0.73 -13.39 25.86
CA LYS A 57 1.07 -13.91 24.51
C LYS A 57 2.51 -14.43 24.44
N ILE A 58 3.47 -13.68 24.98
CA ILE A 58 4.89 -14.06 25.04
C ILE A 58 5.35 -13.83 26.49
N GLY A 59 6.11 -14.79 27.04
CA GLY A 59 6.63 -14.68 28.40
C GLY A 59 7.66 -13.55 28.54
N PRO A 60 7.73 -12.84 29.68
CA PRO A 60 8.68 -11.75 29.88
C PRO A 60 10.15 -12.21 29.76
N GLU A 61 10.47 -13.39 30.30
CA GLU A 61 11.80 -14.02 30.19
C GLU A 61 12.17 -14.33 28.74
N GLU A 62 11.20 -14.74 27.93
CA GLU A 62 11.43 -14.98 26.51
C GLU A 62 11.74 -13.67 25.77
N ILE A 63 11.02 -12.58 26.09
CA ILE A 63 11.27 -11.26 25.51
C ILE A 63 12.67 -10.77 25.88
N GLU A 64 13.07 -10.85 27.15
CA GLU A 64 14.41 -10.46 27.61
C GLU A 64 15.52 -11.28 26.96
N ARG A 65 15.33 -12.60 26.87
CA ARG A 65 16.28 -13.48 26.18
C ARG A 65 16.39 -13.13 24.69
N ARG A 66 15.27 -12.79 24.04
CA ARG A 66 15.22 -12.51 22.60
C ARG A 66 15.59 -11.09 22.22
N LEU A 67 15.48 -10.12 23.12
CA LEU A 67 15.83 -8.72 22.86
C LEU A 67 17.04 -8.33 23.71
N GLN A 68 18.22 -8.41 23.10
CA GLN A 68 19.49 -8.13 23.75
C GLN A 68 20.02 -6.76 23.31
N ARG A 69 20.12 -5.82 24.25
CA ARG A 69 20.72 -4.51 24.00
C ARG A 69 22.25 -4.64 23.98
N ILE A 70 22.89 -3.99 23.01
CA ILE A 70 24.35 -3.84 22.99
C ILE A 70 24.70 -2.79 24.06
N PRO A 71 25.59 -3.10 25.03
CA PRO A 71 25.98 -2.17 26.07
C PRO A 71 26.60 -0.89 25.52
N ARG A 72 26.39 0.24 26.21
CA ARG A 72 26.87 1.56 25.75
C ARG A 72 28.39 1.64 25.69
N ASP A 73 29.07 1.13 26.71
CA ASP A 73 30.53 1.03 26.79
C ASP A 73 31.14 0.28 25.60
N VAL A 74 30.44 -0.73 25.08
CA VAL A 74 30.81 -1.46 23.86
C VAL A 74 30.60 -0.61 22.60
N LEU A 75 29.55 0.21 22.54
CA LEU A 75 29.32 1.11 21.40
C LEU A 75 30.34 2.26 21.40
N ASP A 76 30.66 2.81 22.57
CA ASP A 76 31.64 3.89 22.73
C ASP A 76 33.04 3.42 22.32
N SER A 77 33.41 2.18 22.64
CA SER A 77 34.67 1.61 22.18
C SER A 77 34.72 1.38 20.66
N TRP A 78 33.57 1.09 20.01
CA TRP A 78 33.48 1.04 18.54
C TRP A 78 33.61 2.42 17.89
N MET A 79 33.06 3.47 18.50
CA MET A 79 33.19 4.83 17.98
C MET A 79 34.63 5.35 18.05
N ASN A 80 35.36 4.96 19.09
CA ASN A 80 36.73 5.42 19.35
C ASN A 80 37.81 4.53 18.69
N ASP A 81 37.42 3.63 17.79
CA ASP A 81 38.31 2.64 17.14
C ASP A 81 39.13 1.78 18.13
N GLY A 82 38.70 1.67 19.39
CA GLY A 82 39.37 0.89 20.43
C GLY A 82 39.11 -0.61 20.31
N CYS A 83 37.92 -0.99 19.81
CA CYS A 83 37.57 -2.35 19.45
C CYS A 83 36.48 -2.33 18.36
N GLY A 84 36.02 -3.50 17.91
CA GLY A 84 34.92 -3.57 16.93
C GLY A 84 33.88 -4.62 17.26
N PRO A 85 32.84 -4.75 16.42
CA PRO A 85 31.80 -5.76 16.61
C PRO A 85 32.35 -7.19 16.56
N TRP A 86 33.49 -7.41 15.88
CA TRP A 86 34.18 -8.70 15.87
C TRP A 86 34.57 -9.17 17.28
N ASP A 87 34.98 -8.26 18.17
CA ASP A 87 35.37 -8.61 19.54
C ASP A 87 34.14 -8.99 20.38
N TYR A 88 33.07 -8.20 20.28
CA TYR A 88 31.84 -8.43 21.04
C TYR A 88 31.13 -9.75 20.65
N PHE A 89 31.20 -10.14 19.37
CA PHE A 89 30.53 -11.34 18.85
C PHE A 89 31.43 -12.57 18.71
N ALA A 90 32.72 -12.51 19.11
CA ALA A 90 33.68 -13.61 18.93
C ALA A 90 33.20 -14.93 19.58
N GLY A 91 32.62 -14.87 20.79
CA GLY A 91 32.18 -16.05 21.54
C GLY A 91 30.67 -16.29 21.60
N LYS A 92 29.85 -15.46 20.96
CA LYS A 92 28.38 -15.54 21.07
C LYS A 92 27.79 -16.54 20.06
N ASP A 93 26.78 -17.31 20.44
CA ASP A 93 25.96 -17.99 19.43
C ASP A 93 25.05 -16.98 18.73
N VAL A 94 25.24 -16.84 17.42
CA VAL A 94 24.51 -15.89 16.57
C VAL A 94 23.65 -16.60 15.53
N LYS A 95 23.52 -17.93 15.61
CA LYS A 95 22.73 -18.70 14.65
C LYS A 95 21.26 -18.27 14.70
N GLY A 96 20.77 -17.73 13.59
CA GLY A 96 19.42 -17.18 13.49
C GLY A 96 19.22 -15.83 14.21
N ALA A 97 20.29 -15.18 14.66
CA ALA A 97 20.21 -13.85 15.25
C ALA A 97 19.96 -12.77 14.20
N HIS A 98 19.30 -11.68 14.61
CA HIS A 98 19.22 -10.42 13.86
C HIS A 98 20.09 -9.39 14.58
N ILE A 99 21.11 -8.87 13.93
CA ILE A 99 22.02 -7.87 14.50
C ILE A 99 21.68 -6.55 13.82
N ALA A 100 21.11 -5.61 14.56
CA ALA A 100 20.70 -4.32 14.04
C ALA A 100 21.47 -3.17 14.71
N ILE A 101 22.23 -2.42 13.92
CA ILE A 101 23.06 -1.31 14.40
C ILE A 101 22.47 0.00 13.89
N ASP A 102 21.86 0.77 14.77
CA ASP A 102 21.38 2.13 14.50
C ASP A 102 22.51 3.13 14.47
N GLU A 103 22.36 4.11 13.58
CA GLU A 103 23.36 5.11 13.23
C GLU A 103 24.76 4.53 13.03
N VAL A 104 24.85 3.47 12.21
CA VAL A 104 26.11 2.76 11.93
C VAL A 104 27.24 3.69 11.43
N HIS A 105 26.87 4.82 10.82
CA HIS A 105 27.81 5.82 10.36
C HIS A 105 28.63 6.50 11.47
N ASN A 106 28.28 6.31 12.74
CA ASN A 106 29.10 6.73 13.87
C ASN A 106 30.28 5.78 14.12
N TYR A 107 30.14 4.49 13.77
CA TYR A 107 31.17 3.46 13.97
C TYR A 107 31.94 3.12 12.68
N LEU A 108 31.31 3.33 11.53
CA LEU A 108 31.88 3.03 10.22
C LEU A 108 31.37 4.03 9.17
N HIS A 109 32.26 4.88 8.68
CA HIS A 109 31.91 5.97 7.78
C HIS A 109 32.85 6.06 6.59
N LYS A 110 32.49 6.86 5.59
CA LYS A 110 33.25 7.01 4.33
C LYS A 110 34.71 7.44 4.53
N LYS A 111 35.04 8.13 5.63
CA LYS A 111 36.40 8.59 5.96
C LYS A 111 37.17 7.61 6.87
N SER A 112 36.57 6.49 7.28
CA SER A 112 37.25 5.45 8.05
C SER A 112 38.47 4.93 7.28
N SER A 113 39.51 4.54 8.02
CA SER A 113 40.74 4.00 7.44
C SER A 113 40.46 2.71 6.64
N THR A 114 41.23 2.46 5.59
CA THR A 114 41.07 1.26 4.76
C THR A 114 41.17 -0.02 5.58
N SER A 115 42.08 -0.08 6.55
CA SER A 115 42.22 -1.22 7.48
C SER A 115 40.95 -1.45 8.30
N HIS A 116 40.35 -0.39 8.85
CA HIS A 116 39.11 -0.49 9.61
C HIS A 116 37.94 -0.97 8.76
N VAL A 117 37.80 -0.43 7.54
CA VAL A 117 36.77 -0.90 6.59
C VAL A 117 36.96 -2.39 6.27
N GLN A 118 38.19 -2.87 6.09
CA GLN A 118 38.44 -4.30 5.86
C GLN A 118 38.09 -5.17 7.06
N LEU A 119 38.34 -4.71 8.30
CA LEU A 119 37.93 -5.43 9.51
C LEU A 119 36.40 -5.57 9.58
N TRP A 120 35.67 -4.50 9.30
CA TRP A 120 34.22 -4.54 9.19
C TRP A 120 33.75 -5.49 8.09
N LYS A 121 34.31 -5.42 6.88
CA LYS A 121 33.95 -6.34 5.78
C LYS A 121 34.19 -7.81 6.17
N LYS A 122 35.34 -8.10 6.78
CA LYS A 122 35.67 -9.43 7.29
C LYS A 122 34.62 -9.90 8.31
N PHE A 123 34.32 -9.07 9.31
CA PHE A 123 33.29 -9.35 10.30
C PHE A 123 31.91 -9.62 9.68
N LEU A 124 31.43 -8.75 8.79
CA LEU A 124 30.12 -8.88 8.14
C LEU A 124 30.05 -10.15 7.27
N GLY A 125 31.17 -10.55 6.65
CA GLY A 125 31.28 -11.81 5.92
C GLY A 125 31.24 -13.04 6.84
N GLU A 126 31.97 -13.02 7.95
CA GLU A 126 32.07 -14.12 8.90
C GLU A 126 30.78 -14.35 9.69
N ILE A 127 30.15 -13.27 10.19
CA ILE A 127 28.96 -13.38 11.02
C ILE A 127 27.74 -13.86 10.23
N ARG A 128 27.65 -13.52 8.93
CA ARG A 128 26.64 -14.08 8.01
C ARG A 128 26.81 -15.59 7.82
N LYS A 129 28.04 -16.08 7.63
CA LYS A 129 28.33 -17.52 7.54
C LYS A 129 27.94 -18.29 8.81
N ARG A 130 27.86 -17.60 9.96
CA ARG A 130 27.41 -18.17 11.24
C ARG A 130 25.88 -18.21 11.40
N GLY A 131 25.11 -17.81 10.38
CA GLY A 131 23.65 -17.90 10.41
C GLY A 131 22.93 -16.61 10.81
N ALA A 132 23.64 -15.47 10.89
CA ALA A 132 23.10 -14.20 11.38
C ALA A 132 22.70 -13.26 10.24
N THR A 133 21.63 -12.50 10.46
CA THR A 133 21.23 -11.39 9.58
C THR A 133 21.74 -10.09 10.19
N ILE A 134 22.25 -9.18 9.35
CA ILE A 134 22.79 -7.90 9.80
C ILE A 134 22.00 -6.79 9.14
N GLU A 135 21.53 -5.85 9.93
CA GLU A 135 20.89 -4.62 9.47
C GLU A 135 21.69 -3.40 9.96
N LEU A 136 22.23 -2.64 9.01
CA LEU A 136 22.95 -1.40 9.28
C LEU A 136 22.04 -0.22 8.95
N LEU A 137 21.68 0.58 9.95
CA LEU A 137 20.79 1.73 9.77
C LEU A 137 21.60 3.01 9.71
N THR A 138 21.36 3.83 8.70
CA THR A 138 22.08 5.08 8.47
C THR A 138 21.12 6.21 8.03
N GLN A 139 21.53 7.46 8.22
CA GLN A 139 20.77 8.61 7.75
C GLN A 139 20.78 8.74 6.22
N ALA A 140 21.89 8.36 5.60
CA ALA A 140 22.04 8.41 4.16
C ALA A 140 23.06 7.36 3.70
N GLN A 141 22.82 6.80 2.51
CA GLN A 141 23.67 5.74 1.96
C GLN A 141 25.10 6.22 1.72
N ASN A 142 25.27 7.47 1.27
CA ASN A 142 26.57 8.09 1.00
C ASN A 142 27.46 8.32 2.24
N LYS A 143 26.92 8.12 3.45
CA LYS A 143 27.71 8.16 4.68
C LYS A 143 28.54 6.88 4.89
N LEU A 144 28.15 5.78 4.25
CA LEU A 144 28.83 4.49 4.36
C LEU A 144 29.88 4.30 3.25
N PRO A 145 30.91 3.47 3.48
CA PRO A 145 31.82 3.03 2.42
C PRO A 145 31.06 2.36 1.26
N SER A 146 31.45 2.66 0.02
CA SER A 146 30.82 2.10 -1.20
C SER A 146 30.87 0.57 -1.25
N ASP A 147 31.96 -0.01 -0.75
CA ASP A 147 32.17 -1.46 -0.67
C ASP A 147 31.05 -2.19 0.08
N LEU A 148 30.50 -1.58 1.12
CA LEU A 148 29.40 -2.18 1.88
C LEU A 148 28.07 -2.11 1.13
N LEU A 149 27.84 -1.00 0.42
CA LEU A 149 26.65 -0.83 -0.40
C LEU A 149 26.60 -1.90 -1.50
N THR A 150 27.75 -2.23 -2.10
CA THR A 150 27.85 -3.29 -3.11
C THR A 150 27.68 -4.71 -2.57
N GLU A 151 28.00 -4.94 -1.30
CA GLU A 151 27.84 -6.25 -0.64
C GLU A 151 26.47 -6.44 0.04
N ALA A 152 25.68 -5.37 0.13
CA ALA A 152 24.34 -5.41 0.70
C ALA A 152 23.39 -6.13 -0.25
N ALA A 153 22.79 -7.22 0.22
CA ALA A 153 21.79 -7.96 -0.56
C ALA A 153 20.49 -7.16 -0.69
N LEU A 154 20.15 -6.41 0.36
CA LEU A 154 18.93 -5.61 0.44
C LEU A 154 19.24 -4.18 0.87
N LEU A 155 18.62 -3.25 0.16
CA LEU A 155 18.59 -1.85 0.51
C LEU A 155 17.16 -1.50 0.90
N ILE A 156 16.96 -1.02 2.12
CA ILE A 156 15.67 -0.55 2.61
C ILE A 156 15.71 0.96 2.66
N ARG A 157 14.84 1.61 1.89
CA ARG A 157 14.64 3.06 1.93
C ARG A 157 13.36 3.37 2.67
N LEU A 158 13.47 4.20 3.70
CA LEU A 158 12.28 4.72 4.39
C LEU A 158 11.98 6.12 3.88
N VAL A 159 10.75 6.32 3.43
CA VAL A 159 10.27 7.60 2.88
C VAL A 159 9.08 8.07 3.70
N ASP A 160 9.11 9.30 4.19
CA ASP A 160 7.94 9.87 4.86
C ASP A 160 6.78 9.94 3.87
N SER A 161 5.62 9.42 4.24
CA SER A 161 4.45 9.51 3.36
C SER A 161 4.02 10.95 3.11
N GLN A 162 4.34 11.89 4.01
CA GLN A 162 4.02 13.30 3.88
C GLN A 162 4.74 13.97 2.70
N SER A 163 5.98 13.55 2.40
CA SER A 163 6.78 14.14 1.31
C SER A 163 6.46 13.52 -0.05
N LEU A 164 5.58 12.52 -0.12
CA LEU A 164 5.15 11.97 -1.40
C LEU A 164 4.13 12.90 -2.03
N GLN A 165 4.14 13.00 -3.35
CA GLN A 165 3.14 13.73 -4.10
C GLN A 165 2.01 12.80 -4.53
N ASP A 166 0.77 13.28 -4.49
CA ASP A 166 -0.34 12.56 -5.07
C ASP A 166 -0.18 12.47 -6.60
N PRO A 167 -0.61 11.37 -7.24
CA PRO A 167 -0.34 11.15 -8.65
C PRO A 167 -1.09 12.12 -9.57
N LEU A 168 -2.24 12.65 -9.13
CA LEU A 168 -3.16 13.44 -9.95
C LEU A 168 -2.79 14.92 -9.90
N PHE A 169 -2.86 15.54 -8.73
CA PHE A 169 -2.61 16.96 -8.49
C PHE A 169 -1.13 17.29 -8.31
N LYS A 170 -0.27 16.30 -8.03
CA LYS A 170 1.15 16.50 -7.68
C LYS A 170 1.33 17.35 -6.41
N ILE A 171 0.33 17.32 -5.52
CA ILE A 171 0.35 18.00 -4.23
C ILE A 171 0.97 17.03 -3.21
N GLU A 172 1.81 17.56 -2.32
CA GLU A 172 2.36 16.76 -1.22
C GLU A 172 1.23 16.18 -0.37
N LEU A 173 1.33 14.89 -0.03
CA LEU A 173 0.36 14.20 0.81
C LEU A 173 0.27 14.82 2.21
N ALA A 174 1.30 15.55 2.67
CA ALA A 174 1.22 16.39 3.87
C ALA A 174 -0.01 17.30 3.85
N ASP A 175 -0.26 18.00 2.75
CA ASP A 175 -1.38 18.95 2.64
C ASP A 175 -2.72 18.23 2.59
N TRP A 176 -2.78 17.09 1.89
CA TRP A 176 -3.96 16.22 1.91
C TRP A 176 -4.24 15.66 3.30
N TYR A 177 -3.20 15.37 4.08
CA TYR A 177 -3.34 14.87 5.44
C TYR A 177 -3.83 15.95 6.41
N GLU A 178 -3.42 17.20 6.24
CA GLU A 178 -3.99 18.35 6.97
C GLU A 178 -5.50 18.44 6.71
N MET A 179 -5.91 18.36 5.43
CA MET A 179 -7.32 18.37 5.05
C MET A 179 -8.07 17.18 5.67
N LEU A 180 -7.56 15.96 5.51
CA LEU A 180 -8.21 14.76 6.08
C LEU A 180 -8.30 14.83 7.60
N ALA A 181 -7.27 15.35 8.28
CA ALA A 181 -7.27 15.52 9.73
C ALA A 181 -8.32 16.53 10.18
N CYS A 182 -8.63 17.55 9.38
CA CYS A 182 -9.72 18.49 9.66
C CYS A 182 -11.09 17.79 9.71
N TYR A 183 -11.32 16.82 8.84
CA TYR A 183 -12.58 16.04 8.80
C TYR A 183 -12.65 14.92 9.83
N THR A 184 -11.52 14.26 10.10
CA THR A 184 -11.48 13.02 10.89
C THR A 184 -10.95 13.22 12.31
N GLY A 185 -10.31 14.35 12.59
CA GLY A 185 -9.52 14.58 13.80
C GLY A 185 -8.21 13.78 13.87
N ILE A 186 -7.88 13.01 12.82
CA ILE A 186 -6.76 12.06 12.82
C ILE A 186 -5.80 12.39 11.68
N TYR A 187 -4.57 12.76 12.03
CA TYR A 187 -3.50 12.99 11.06
C TYR A 187 -2.84 11.66 10.64
N PRO A 188 -3.00 11.18 9.39
CA PRO A 188 -2.60 9.85 8.96
C PRO A 188 -1.09 9.76 8.60
N ALA A 189 -0.21 10.26 9.48
CA ALA A 189 1.23 10.16 9.26
C ALA A 189 1.69 8.70 9.14
N ALA A 190 2.48 8.42 8.11
CA ALA A 190 3.01 7.09 7.85
C ALA A 190 4.40 7.18 7.21
N VAL A 191 5.10 6.05 7.21
CA VAL A 191 6.40 5.86 6.58
C VAL A 191 6.27 4.71 5.59
N TRP A 192 6.73 4.93 4.36
CA TRP A 192 6.84 3.87 3.37
C TRP A 192 8.20 3.20 3.49
N GLU A 193 8.20 1.90 3.73
CA GLU A 193 9.37 1.03 3.61
C GLU A 193 9.39 0.49 2.18
N ILE A 194 10.42 0.90 1.42
CA ILE A 194 10.66 0.44 0.06
C ILE A 194 11.89 -0.47 0.13
N ARG A 195 11.72 -1.75 -0.23
CA ARG A 195 12.82 -2.72 -0.27
C ARG A 195 13.30 -2.87 -1.71
N GLU A 196 14.59 -2.71 -1.89
CA GLU A 196 15.25 -2.76 -3.19
C GLU A 196 16.30 -3.89 -3.17
N HIS A 197 16.31 -4.77 -4.17
CA HIS A 197 17.32 -5.82 -4.34
C HIS A 197 18.39 -5.36 -5.31
N LEU A 198 19.64 -5.78 -5.11
CA LEU A 198 20.65 -5.62 -6.15
C LEU A 198 20.39 -6.63 -7.29
N VAL A 199 20.01 -6.13 -8.47
CA VAL A 199 19.87 -6.92 -9.71
C VAL A 199 20.92 -6.41 -10.70
N GLY A 200 22.02 -7.17 -10.84
CA GLY A 200 23.20 -6.71 -11.56
C GLY A 200 23.87 -5.53 -10.85
N THR A 201 23.80 -4.33 -11.44
CA THR A 201 24.40 -3.10 -10.89
C THR A 201 23.37 -2.10 -10.36
N LYS A 202 22.08 -2.40 -10.47
CA LYS A 202 21.00 -1.49 -10.09
C LYS A 202 20.16 -2.09 -8.96
N HIS A 203 19.72 -1.22 -8.07
CA HIS A 203 18.74 -1.58 -7.05
C HIS A 203 17.35 -1.49 -7.65
N GLU A 204 16.63 -2.61 -7.68
CA GLU A 204 15.25 -2.70 -8.18
C GLU A 204 14.27 -2.90 -7.02
N GLU A 205 13.17 -2.15 -7.03
CA GLU A 205 12.13 -2.24 -6.01
C GLU A 205 11.45 -3.62 -6.04
N ILE A 206 11.57 -4.39 -4.96
CA ILE A 206 10.91 -5.69 -4.80
C ILE A 206 9.54 -5.53 -4.15
N SER A 207 9.48 -4.67 -3.13
CA SER A 207 8.31 -4.58 -2.28
C SER A 207 8.21 -3.23 -1.61
N ARG A 208 6.97 -2.85 -1.34
CA ARG A 208 6.62 -1.60 -0.69
C ARG A 208 5.63 -1.87 0.43
N ARG A 209 5.95 -1.41 1.64
CA ARG A 209 5.11 -1.57 2.83
C ARG A 209 4.86 -0.23 3.49
N LYS A 210 3.62 0.01 3.95
CA LYS A 210 3.26 1.23 4.67
C LYS A 210 3.22 0.98 6.18
N TRP A 211 3.95 1.79 6.94
CA TRP A 211 3.95 1.80 8.40
C TRP A 211 3.25 3.05 8.91
N ARG A 212 2.08 2.90 9.52
CA ARG A 212 1.40 4.03 10.17
C ARG A 212 2.16 4.42 11.46
N ARG A 213 2.39 5.73 11.64
CA ARG A 213 2.86 6.27 12.91
C ARG A 213 1.67 6.31 13.87
N ASP A 214 1.73 5.51 14.91
CA ASP A 214 0.66 5.36 15.87
C ASP A 214 1.20 5.72 17.25
N LYS A 215 0.54 6.69 17.89
CA LYS A 215 0.86 7.16 19.25
C LYS A 215 0.97 6.00 20.23
N TYR A 216 0.20 4.93 20.02
CA TYR A 216 0.25 3.76 20.88
C TYR A 216 1.63 3.08 20.91
N PHE A 217 2.35 2.98 19.78
CA PHE A 217 3.67 2.32 19.77
C PHE A 217 4.79 3.24 20.23
N PHE A 218 4.59 4.56 20.25
CA PHE A 218 5.59 5.50 20.79
C PHE A 218 5.87 5.26 22.27
N LYS A 219 4.91 4.77 23.06
CA LYS A 219 5.15 4.42 24.47
C LYS A 219 6.14 3.27 24.67
N LEU A 220 6.39 2.48 23.61
CA LEU A 220 7.36 1.38 23.63
C LEU A 220 8.77 1.88 23.24
N TYR A 221 8.88 3.17 22.94
CA TYR A 221 10.11 3.84 22.55
C TYR A 221 10.60 4.65 23.74
N ASN A 222 11.76 4.28 24.29
CA ASN A 222 12.37 4.97 25.41
C ASN A 222 13.21 6.18 24.95
N SER A 223 12.68 7.03 24.07
CA SER A 223 13.43 8.19 23.56
C SER A 223 13.78 9.21 24.63
N TYR A 224 13.04 9.23 25.74
CA TYR A 224 13.14 10.28 26.75
C TYR A 224 14.16 9.96 27.85
N ASN A 225 14.59 8.70 28.01
CA ASN A 225 15.60 8.32 29.00
C ASN A 225 16.98 7.96 28.38
N ASP A 226 17.08 7.81 27.06
CA ASP A 226 18.33 7.41 26.36
C ASP A 226 19.06 8.60 25.67
N THR A 227 18.56 9.83 25.76
CA THR A 227 19.28 11.04 25.31
C THR A 227 20.26 11.51 26.37
N GLU A 228 21.56 11.44 26.06
CA GLU A 228 22.68 11.84 26.95
C GLU A 228 22.64 13.27 27.48
N ASP A 229 21.84 14.14 26.87
CA ASP A 229 21.93 15.57 27.19
C ASP A 229 20.99 16.03 28.30
N GLY A 230 20.10 15.17 28.81
CA GLY A 230 19.12 15.59 29.83
C GLY A 230 18.22 16.76 29.37
N GLU A 231 18.32 17.18 28.11
CA GLU A 231 17.40 18.09 27.47
C GLU A 231 16.09 17.34 27.33
N GLN A 232 15.25 17.52 28.35
CA GLN A 232 13.82 17.40 28.24
C GLN A 232 13.42 17.91 26.85
N GLY A 233 13.07 17.00 25.94
CA GLY A 233 12.45 17.32 24.66
C GLY A 233 11.05 17.89 24.90
N ILE A 234 11.00 19.05 25.58
CA ILE A 234 9.82 19.89 25.78
C ILE A 234 9.68 20.69 24.51
N GLY A 235 9.12 20.01 23.53
CA GLY A 235 8.43 20.66 22.45
C GLY A 235 7.32 19.72 22.08
N GLU A 236 6.08 20.05 22.44
CA GLU A 236 4.97 19.51 21.67
C GLU A 236 5.30 19.75 20.19
N PRO A 237 5.19 18.73 19.32
CA PRO A 237 5.47 18.92 17.91
C PRO A 237 4.66 20.13 17.43
N PRO A 238 5.27 21.04 16.65
CA PRO A 238 4.64 22.31 16.33
C PRO A 238 3.23 22.05 15.79
N PRO A 239 2.22 22.78 16.29
CA PRO A 239 0.84 22.45 16.00
C PRO A 239 0.62 22.45 14.48
N LYS A 240 -0.04 21.40 14.01
CA LYS A 240 -0.36 21.18 12.59
C LYS A 240 -1.38 22.22 12.13
N MET A 241 -1.48 22.46 10.82
CA MET A 241 -2.37 23.51 10.30
C MET A 241 -3.83 23.24 10.64
N TYR A 242 -4.27 21.98 10.60
CA TYR A 242 -5.63 21.59 11.00
C TYR A 242 -5.94 21.86 12.48
N GLN A 243 -4.91 22.03 13.32
CA GLN A 243 -5.06 22.38 14.73
C GLN A 243 -5.09 23.91 14.94
N LYS A 244 -4.48 24.67 14.02
CA LYS A 244 -4.36 26.13 14.11
C LYS A 244 -5.52 26.86 13.44
N LEU A 245 -6.07 26.28 12.37
CA LEU A 245 -7.05 26.93 11.50
C LEU A 245 -8.43 26.29 11.68
N ASN A 246 -9.48 27.10 11.57
CA ASN A 246 -10.83 26.59 11.45
C ASN A 246 -11.04 25.93 10.07
N PHE A 247 -12.14 25.18 9.93
CA PHE A 247 -12.46 24.41 8.73
C PHE A 247 -12.35 25.24 7.43
N ILE A 248 -12.98 26.42 7.38
CA ILE A 248 -13.02 27.27 6.19
C ILE A 248 -11.63 27.85 5.88
N ALA A 249 -10.92 28.33 6.92
CA ALA A 249 -9.57 28.88 6.78
C ALA A 249 -8.58 27.82 6.28
N LEU A 250 -8.73 26.56 6.70
CA LEU A 250 -7.88 25.47 6.22
C LEU A 250 -8.13 25.15 4.73
N HIS A 251 -9.39 25.14 4.29
CA HIS A 251 -9.71 24.96 2.86
C HIS A 251 -9.13 26.09 2.02
N TRP A 252 -9.27 27.33 2.48
CA TRP A 252 -8.69 28.49 1.82
C TRP A 252 -7.16 28.41 1.78
N TRP A 253 -6.53 28.03 2.89
CA TRP A 253 -5.09 27.79 2.95
C TRP A 253 -4.65 26.72 1.94
N PHE A 254 -5.34 25.58 1.88
CA PHE A 254 -5.03 24.49 0.96
C PHE A 254 -5.13 24.94 -0.50
N LEU A 255 -6.22 25.63 -0.87
CA LEU A 255 -6.43 26.15 -2.22
C LEU A 255 -5.41 27.23 -2.58
N LYS A 256 -5.08 28.14 -1.66
CA LYS A 256 -4.08 29.20 -1.88
C LYS A 256 -2.68 28.60 -2.07
N LYS A 257 -2.29 27.63 -1.23
CA LYS A 257 -0.98 26.97 -1.29
C LYS A 257 -0.83 26.15 -2.58
N ASN A 258 -1.87 25.44 -2.98
CA ASN A 258 -1.84 24.49 -4.10
C ASN A 258 -2.54 25.02 -5.36
N PHE A 259 -2.68 26.34 -5.49
CA PHE A 259 -3.49 26.98 -6.55
C PHE A 259 -3.07 26.56 -7.95
N GLU A 260 -1.76 26.57 -8.24
CA GLU A 260 -1.20 26.20 -9.55
C GLU A 260 -1.47 24.73 -9.90
N SER A 261 -1.53 23.87 -8.89
CA SER A 261 -1.82 22.44 -9.07
C SER A 261 -3.32 22.18 -9.20
N VAL A 262 -4.16 22.86 -8.43
CA VAL A 262 -5.60 22.60 -8.37
C VAL A 262 -6.33 23.28 -9.54
N LEU A 263 -6.07 24.57 -9.80
CA LEU A 263 -6.84 25.37 -10.76
C LEU A 263 -6.90 24.76 -12.18
N PRO A 264 -5.79 24.42 -12.87
CA PRO A 264 -5.87 23.93 -14.24
C PRO A 264 -6.62 22.59 -14.34
N ARG A 265 -6.53 21.76 -13.30
CA ARG A 265 -7.23 20.47 -13.24
C ARG A 265 -8.72 20.64 -13.00
N VAL A 266 -9.11 21.55 -12.09
CA VAL A 266 -10.50 21.90 -11.86
C VAL A 266 -11.12 22.53 -13.11
N LEU A 267 -10.42 23.47 -13.76
CA LEU A 267 -10.85 24.06 -15.03
C LEU A 267 -10.97 23.00 -16.14
N GLY A 268 -10.02 22.05 -16.22
CA GLY A 268 -10.08 20.93 -17.15
C GLY A 268 -11.30 20.03 -16.93
N VAL A 269 -11.60 19.68 -15.68
CA VAL A 269 -12.79 18.89 -15.31
C VAL A 269 -14.07 19.68 -15.59
N ALA A 270 -14.13 20.96 -15.24
CA ALA A 270 -15.27 21.83 -15.51
C ALA A 270 -15.50 22.01 -17.03
N PHE A 271 -14.43 22.17 -17.81
CA PHE A 271 -14.49 22.24 -19.26
C PHE A 271 -14.97 20.92 -19.88
N ALA A 272 -14.45 19.78 -19.41
CA ALA A 272 -14.93 18.47 -19.85
C ALA A 272 -16.41 18.27 -19.52
N PHE A 273 -16.84 18.67 -18.32
CA PHE A 273 -18.25 18.63 -17.92
C PHE A 273 -19.12 19.54 -18.79
N TRP A 274 -18.65 20.75 -19.08
CA TRP A 274 -19.33 21.70 -19.97
C TRP A 274 -19.47 21.14 -21.39
N LEU A 275 -18.42 20.54 -21.95
CA LEU A 275 -18.46 19.89 -23.26
C LEU A 275 -19.53 18.81 -23.33
N VAL A 276 -19.57 17.92 -22.33
CA VAL A 276 -20.55 16.82 -22.24
C VAL A 276 -21.97 17.33 -22.02
N SER A 277 -22.15 18.45 -21.33
CA SER A 277 -23.47 19.04 -21.00
C SER A 277 -24.05 19.92 -22.11
N GLY A 278 -23.58 19.79 -23.35
CA GLY A 278 -24.09 20.54 -24.51
C GLY A 278 -23.18 21.68 -25.00
N GLY A 279 -22.09 21.98 -24.29
CA GLY A 279 -21.05 22.89 -24.77
C GLY A 279 -20.45 22.44 -26.11
N PHE A 280 -20.29 21.13 -26.30
CA PHE A 280 -19.84 20.57 -27.58
C PHE A 280 -20.79 20.92 -28.74
N VAL A 281 -22.10 20.79 -28.53
CA VAL A 281 -23.13 21.15 -29.53
C VAL A 281 -23.05 22.64 -29.86
N MET A 282 -22.85 23.49 -28.85
CA MET A 282 -22.70 24.93 -29.03
C MET A 282 -21.47 25.29 -29.89
N VAL A 283 -20.32 24.66 -29.61
CA VAL A 283 -19.09 24.85 -30.38
C VAL A 283 -19.26 24.37 -31.83
N MET A 284 -19.86 23.20 -32.03
CA MET A 284 -20.11 22.65 -33.37
C MET A 284 -21.07 23.54 -34.16
N ASN A 285 -22.14 24.03 -33.54
CA ASN A 285 -23.07 24.95 -34.19
C ASN A 285 -22.40 26.27 -34.58
N TYR A 286 -21.55 26.82 -33.71
CA TYR A 286 -20.77 28.02 -34.03
C TYR A 286 -19.81 27.79 -35.20
N PHE A 287 -19.12 26.65 -35.22
CA PHE A 287 -18.18 26.31 -36.29
C PHE A 287 -18.89 26.08 -37.63
N MET A 288 -20.02 25.35 -37.62
CA MET A 288 -20.86 25.17 -38.80
C MET A 288 -21.40 26.50 -39.32
N GLY A 289 -21.84 27.40 -38.44
CA GLY A 289 -22.28 28.75 -38.83
C GLY A 289 -21.18 29.53 -39.55
N ARG A 290 -19.97 29.59 -38.96
CA ARG A 290 -18.79 30.22 -39.58
C ARG A 290 -18.44 29.61 -40.92
N MET A 291 -18.48 28.29 -41.06
CA MET A 291 -18.22 27.62 -42.35
C MET A 291 -19.26 28.00 -43.41
N MET A 292 -20.55 28.01 -43.06
CA MET A 292 -21.62 28.40 -43.99
C MET A 292 -21.48 29.85 -44.45
N ASP A 293 -21.12 30.76 -43.56
CA ASP A 293 -20.92 32.17 -43.92
C ASP A 293 -19.72 32.36 -44.86
N THR A 294 -18.63 31.64 -44.61
CA THR A 294 -17.45 31.66 -45.48
C THR A 294 -17.76 31.07 -46.86
N ALA A 295 -18.55 29.99 -46.91
CA ALA A 295 -19.03 29.38 -48.16
C ALA A 295 -19.94 30.33 -48.94
N LYS A 296 -20.85 31.05 -48.28
CA LYS A 296 -21.71 32.07 -48.91
C LYS A 296 -20.90 33.24 -49.48
N ILE A 297 -19.86 33.72 -48.78
CA ILE A 297 -18.98 34.78 -49.27
C ILE A 297 -18.19 34.30 -50.51
N THR A 298 -17.68 33.07 -50.48
CA THR A 298 -16.93 32.48 -51.61
C THR A 298 -17.83 32.18 -52.81
N ALA A 299 -19.08 31.77 -52.58
CA ALA A 299 -20.06 31.59 -53.64
C ALA A 299 -20.42 32.95 -54.29
N LYS A 300 -20.67 33.99 -53.49
CA LYS A 300 -20.96 35.35 -54.00
C LYS A 300 -19.78 35.96 -54.76
N SER A 301 -18.53 35.70 -54.36
CA SER A 301 -17.35 36.21 -55.07
C SER A 301 -17.09 35.49 -56.40
N LYS A 302 -17.52 34.23 -56.56
CA LYS A 302 -17.50 33.51 -57.84
C LYS A 302 -18.55 34.00 -58.84
N VAL A 303 -19.74 34.41 -58.38
CA VAL A 303 -20.80 34.95 -59.27
C VAL A 303 -20.46 36.35 -59.80
N GLY A 304 -19.57 37.11 -59.15
CA GLY A 304 -19.15 38.45 -59.58
C GLY A 304 -18.00 38.50 -60.61
N LYS A 305 -17.46 37.37 -61.07
CA LYS A 305 -16.28 37.31 -61.96
C LYS A 305 -16.46 36.38 -63.16
N THR A 306 -17.59 36.48 -63.85
CA THR A 306 -17.72 35.92 -65.21
C THR A 306 -18.29 36.98 -66.13
N PRO A 307 -17.45 37.77 -66.83
CA PRO A 307 -17.91 38.62 -67.91
C PRO A 307 -18.06 37.77 -69.17
N GLY A 308 -19.31 37.59 -69.61
CA GLY A 308 -19.69 37.24 -70.98
C GLY A 308 -19.39 35.82 -71.45
N VAL A 309 -20.40 34.94 -71.42
CA VAL A 309 -20.65 33.98 -72.50
C VAL A 309 -22.16 33.84 -72.67
N ASP A 310 -22.58 34.01 -73.91
CA ASP A 310 -23.95 34.02 -74.37
C ASP A 310 -24.72 32.73 -74.11
N SER A 311 -26.00 32.96 -73.83
CA SER A 311 -27.10 32.03 -73.90
C SER A 311 -27.20 31.35 -75.27
N GLN A 312 -27.13 30.01 -75.28
CA GLN A 312 -27.95 29.06 -76.06
C GLN A 312 -27.17 27.77 -76.28
N THR A 313 -27.46 26.72 -75.50
CA THR A 313 -27.84 25.38 -75.99
C THR A 313 -27.90 24.37 -74.85
N LEU A 314 -28.95 23.54 -74.91
CA LEU A 314 -29.11 22.25 -74.23
C LEU A 314 -29.30 22.31 -72.71
N ALA A 315 -30.55 22.61 -72.34
CA ALA A 315 -31.13 22.05 -71.13
C ALA A 315 -31.28 20.51 -71.32
N PRO A 316 -30.66 19.67 -70.49
CA PRO A 316 -31.15 18.33 -70.27
C PRO A 316 -32.33 18.42 -69.30
N ASP A 317 -33.43 17.72 -69.61
CA ASP A 317 -34.59 17.58 -68.73
C ASP A 317 -34.17 16.97 -67.38
N ASP A 318 -34.02 17.83 -66.38
CA ASP A 318 -33.59 17.52 -65.00
C ASP A 318 -34.74 17.00 -64.12
N GLU A 319 -35.94 16.81 -64.66
CA GLU A 319 -37.10 16.32 -63.89
C GLU A 319 -37.01 14.82 -63.55
N ASN A 320 -36.12 14.04 -64.18
CA ASN A 320 -36.03 12.60 -63.95
C ASN A 320 -34.85 12.15 -63.06
N LEU A 321 -33.89 13.02 -62.73
CA LEU A 321 -32.80 12.65 -61.80
C LEU A 321 -33.19 12.76 -60.32
N GLY A 322 -34.10 13.67 -59.97
CA GLY A 322 -34.62 13.82 -58.60
C GLY A 322 -35.39 12.59 -58.10
N GLU A 323 -36.15 11.94 -58.98
CA GLU A 323 -36.93 10.74 -58.67
C GLU A 323 -36.06 9.49 -58.53
N TRP A 324 -35.05 9.30 -59.39
CA TRP A 324 -34.12 8.16 -59.28
C TRP A 324 -33.21 8.24 -58.05
N VAL A 325 -32.77 9.44 -57.65
CA VAL A 325 -31.96 9.63 -56.45
C VAL A 325 -32.79 9.39 -55.18
N THR A 326 -34.05 9.82 -55.15
CA THR A 326 -34.95 9.57 -54.01
C THR A 326 -35.41 8.11 -53.92
N ILE A 327 -35.62 7.41 -55.04
CA ILE A 327 -35.94 5.97 -55.06
C ILE A 327 -34.74 5.14 -54.58
N LYS A 328 -33.53 5.47 -55.03
CA LYS A 328 -32.30 4.78 -54.61
C LYS A 328 -32.03 5.00 -53.11
N GLN A 329 -32.17 6.22 -52.62
CA GLN A 329 -32.02 6.53 -51.19
C GLN A 329 -33.09 5.84 -50.33
N ARG A 330 -34.34 5.74 -50.78
CA ARG A 330 -35.39 5.01 -50.07
C ARG A 330 -35.11 3.50 -50.01
N LYS A 331 -34.57 2.92 -51.08
CA LYS A 331 -34.18 1.51 -51.11
C LYS A 331 -33.00 1.23 -50.17
N GLU A 332 -31.97 2.06 -50.21
CA GLU A 332 -30.81 1.96 -49.29
C GLU A 332 -31.23 2.14 -47.82
N LEU A 333 -32.17 3.06 -47.53
CA LEU A 333 -32.72 3.26 -46.19
C LEU A 333 -33.55 2.04 -45.72
N GLN A 334 -34.36 1.44 -46.61
CA GLN A 334 -35.11 0.23 -46.29
C GLN A 334 -34.21 -0.98 -46.04
N ASP A 335 -33.14 -1.13 -46.83
CA ASP A 335 -32.16 -2.20 -46.66
C ASP A 335 -31.39 -2.01 -45.33
N GLN A 336 -31.04 -0.77 -44.95
CA GLN A 336 -30.43 -0.47 -43.65
C GLN A 336 -31.38 -0.77 -42.49
N LEU A 337 -32.66 -0.38 -42.58
CA LEU A 337 -33.67 -0.69 -41.57
C LEU A 337 -33.90 -2.20 -41.42
N ALA A 338 -33.92 -2.94 -42.52
CA ALA A 338 -34.04 -4.40 -42.49
C ALA A 338 -32.82 -5.05 -41.81
N LEU A 339 -31.61 -4.56 -42.10
CA LEU A 339 -30.37 -5.02 -41.48
C LEU A 339 -30.34 -4.72 -39.97
N GLU A 340 -30.75 -3.52 -39.56
CA GLU A 340 -30.83 -3.15 -38.15
C GLU A 340 -31.88 -3.98 -37.41
N LYS A 341 -33.01 -4.26 -38.04
CA LYS A 341 -34.04 -5.13 -37.47
C LYS A 341 -33.49 -6.55 -37.25
N GLN A 342 -32.82 -7.13 -38.23
CA GLN A 342 -32.19 -8.45 -38.11
C GLN A 342 -31.09 -8.46 -37.01
N ARG A 343 -30.32 -7.37 -36.89
CA ARG A 343 -29.32 -7.21 -35.83
C ARG A 343 -29.97 -7.09 -34.44
N SER A 344 -31.09 -6.38 -34.34
CA SER A 344 -31.83 -6.26 -33.08
C SER A 344 -32.43 -7.60 -32.64
N GLU A 345 -32.98 -8.37 -33.57
CA GLU A 345 -33.55 -9.70 -33.31
C GLU A 345 -32.48 -10.72 -32.89
N SER A 346 -31.31 -10.70 -33.54
CA SER A 346 -30.18 -11.54 -33.14
C SER A 346 -29.61 -11.17 -31.75
N LEU A 347 -29.54 -9.88 -31.42
CA LEU A 347 -29.12 -9.41 -30.10
C LEU A 347 -30.15 -9.77 -29.02
N GLN A 348 -31.43 -9.70 -29.35
CA GLN A 348 -32.51 -10.10 -28.44
C GLN A 348 -32.43 -11.60 -28.14
N LYS A 349 -32.28 -12.43 -29.17
CA LYS A 349 -32.09 -13.88 -29.02
C LYS A 349 -30.84 -14.22 -28.19
N PHE A 350 -29.72 -13.52 -28.42
CA PHE A 350 -28.51 -13.67 -27.60
C PHE A 350 -28.74 -13.31 -26.13
N ARG A 351 -29.46 -12.22 -25.84
CA ARG A 351 -29.81 -11.83 -24.46
C ARG A 351 -30.70 -12.88 -23.79
N ASP A 352 -31.67 -13.41 -24.51
CA ASP A 352 -32.59 -14.43 -23.98
C ASP A 352 -31.85 -15.74 -23.67
N ASP A 353 -30.94 -16.16 -24.54
CA ASP A 353 -30.07 -17.33 -24.29
C ASP A 353 -29.17 -17.10 -23.06
N VAL A 354 -28.51 -15.95 -22.95
CA VAL A 354 -27.68 -15.60 -21.78
C VAL A 354 -28.50 -15.61 -20.49
N ASN A 355 -29.71 -15.03 -20.50
CA ASN A 355 -30.57 -15.00 -19.32
C ASN A 355 -31.04 -16.40 -18.90
N LYS A 356 -31.40 -17.25 -19.87
CA LYS A 356 -31.77 -18.65 -19.62
C LYS A 356 -30.60 -19.42 -19.00
N ASN A 357 -29.40 -19.19 -19.49
CA ASN A 357 -28.17 -19.83 -19.01
C ASN A 357 -27.78 -19.37 -17.60
N ILE A 358 -27.92 -18.08 -17.30
CA ILE A 358 -27.73 -17.53 -15.95
C ILE A 358 -28.75 -18.12 -14.98
N ALA A 359 -30.02 -18.25 -15.40
CA ALA A 359 -31.05 -18.87 -14.59
C ALA A 359 -30.75 -20.35 -14.30
N GLU A 360 -30.22 -21.08 -15.29
CA GLU A 360 -29.81 -22.48 -15.11
C GLU A 360 -28.59 -22.61 -14.19
N MET A 361 -27.59 -21.73 -14.29
CA MET A 361 -26.47 -21.66 -13.35
C MET A 361 -26.93 -21.38 -11.92
N LYS A 362 -27.85 -20.42 -11.73
CA LYS A 362 -28.44 -20.13 -10.42
C LYS A 362 -29.19 -21.34 -9.85
N ARG A 363 -29.89 -22.12 -10.69
CA ARG A 363 -30.54 -23.37 -10.28
C ARG A 363 -29.53 -24.46 -9.89
N ARG A 364 -28.37 -24.53 -10.55
CA ARG A 364 -27.31 -25.50 -10.26
C ARG A 364 -26.44 -25.12 -9.05
N GLY A 365 -26.49 -23.87 -8.59
CA GLY A 365 -25.73 -23.40 -7.43
C GLY A 365 -24.23 -23.24 -7.67
N ASP A 366 -23.77 -23.35 -8.93
CA ASP A 366 -22.36 -23.18 -9.29
C ASP A 366 -22.01 -21.69 -9.41
N ARG A 367 -21.42 -21.13 -8.34
CA ARG A 367 -20.82 -19.79 -8.36
C ARG A 367 -19.37 -19.88 -8.86
N ILE A 368 -18.85 -18.81 -9.45
CA ILE A 368 -17.45 -18.75 -9.86
C ILE A 368 -16.61 -18.42 -8.62
N GLY A 369 -15.72 -19.34 -8.24
CA GLY A 369 -14.81 -19.14 -7.13
C GLY A 369 -13.55 -18.36 -7.55
N MET A 370 -12.95 -18.69 -8.71
CA MET A 370 -11.71 -18.07 -9.21
C MET A 370 -11.66 -18.03 -10.73
N LEU A 371 -11.11 -16.95 -11.30
CA LEU A 371 -10.92 -16.79 -12.75
C LEU A 371 -9.43 -16.75 -13.09
N PHE A 372 -8.99 -17.57 -14.03
CA PHE A 372 -7.63 -17.58 -14.58
C PHE A 372 -7.63 -17.27 -16.08
N ARG A 373 -6.45 -17.01 -16.65
CA ARG A 373 -6.29 -16.64 -18.07
C ARG A 373 -6.92 -17.65 -19.04
N ASP A 374 -6.80 -18.94 -18.72
CA ASP A 374 -7.17 -20.05 -19.61
C ASP A 374 -8.25 -20.98 -19.03
N TYR A 375 -8.71 -20.77 -17.80
CA TYR A 375 -9.78 -21.55 -17.18
C TYR A 375 -10.44 -20.83 -15.99
N ALA A 376 -11.65 -21.24 -15.64
CA ALA A 376 -12.39 -20.77 -14.47
C ALA A 376 -12.57 -21.94 -13.49
N VAL A 377 -12.52 -21.65 -12.20
CA VAL A 377 -12.79 -22.62 -11.13
C VAL A 377 -14.07 -22.20 -10.42
N THR A 378 -15.07 -23.07 -10.45
CA THR A 378 -16.32 -22.89 -9.71
C THR A 378 -16.11 -23.11 -8.21
N GLU A 379 -16.98 -22.59 -7.36
CA GLU A 379 -16.97 -22.85 -5.91
C GLU A 379 -17.13 -24.35 -5.58
N SER A 380 -17.73 -25.13 -6.48
CA SER A 380 -17.81 -26.59 -6.40
C SER A 380 -16.49 -27.30 -6.77
N GLY A 381 -15.46 -26.56 -7.18
CA GLY A 381 -14.12 -27.07 -7.51
C GLY A 381 -13.99 -27.60 -8.95
N ARG A 382 -15.02 -27.45 -9.78
CA ARG A 382 -14.96 -27.83 -11.20
C ARG A 382 -14.20 -26.78 -12.00
N MET A 383 -13.18 -27.24 -12.74
CA MET A 383 -12.45 -26.44 -13.72
C MET A 383 -13.19 -26.45 -15.06
N VAL A 384 -13.31 -25.29 -15.69
CA VAL A 384 -13.87 -25.11 -17.04
C VAL A 384 -12.79 -24.43 -17.88
N ARG A 385 -12.45 -24.94 -19.08
CA ARG A 385 -11.37 -24.38 -19.91
C ARG A 385 -11.89 -23.37 -20.92
N LYS A 386 -11.03 -22.41 -21.28
CA LYS A 386 -11.27 -21.45 -22.35
C LYS A 386 -11.47 -22.19 -23.67
N GLY A 387 -12.68 -22.09 -24.23
CA GLY A 387 -13.09 -22.78 -25.46
C GLY A 387 -14.17 -23.85 -25.25
N ASP A 388 -14.45 -24.25 -24.01
CA ASP A 388 -15.65 -25.01 -23.69
C ASP A 388 -16.89 -24.10 -23.82
N ASP A 389 -18.05 -24.62 -24.27
CA ASP A 389 -19.28 -23.84 -24.49
C ASP A 389 -19.66 -22.92 -23.31
N ILE A 390 -19.29 -23.32 -22.08
CA ILE A 390 -19.51 -22.56 -20.86
C ILE A 390 -18.75 -21.21 -20.81
N TYR A 391 -17.60 -21.08 -21.47
CA TYR A 391 -16.90 -19.79 -21.57
C TYR A 391 -17.64 -18.79 -22.46
N THR A 392 -18.26 -19.29 -23.53
CA THR A 392 -19.13 -18.51 -24.42
C THR A 392 -20.41 -18.08 -23.70
N TYR A 393 -20.92 -18.92 -22.79
CA TYR A 393 -22.11 -18.65 -21.97
C TYR A 393 -21.94 -17.48 -20.98
N MET A 394 -20.71 -17.15 -20.57
CA MET A 394 -20.48 -16.17 -19.50
C MET A 394 -20.37 -14.72 -19.97
N GLY A 395 -20.41 -14.43 -21.27
CA GLY A 395 -20.38 -13.05 -21.79
C GLY A 395 -19.16 -12.23 -21.33
N LEU A 396 -18.10 -12.89 -20.86
CA LEU A 396 -16.92 -12.26 -20.28
C LEU A 396 -16.09 -11.62 -21.40
N LYS A 397 -16.24 -10.31 -21.56
CA LYS A 397 -15.37 -9.50 -22.42
C LYS A 397 -13.96 -9.54 -21.81
N ILE A 398 -13.03 -10.19 -22.51
CA ILE A 398 -11.67 -10.39 -22.06
C ILE A 398 -10.99 -9.01 -21.90
N ILE A 399 -10.44 -8.75 -20.71
CA ILE A 399 -9.49 -7.67 -20.48
C ILE A 399 -8.16 -8.13 -21.09
N ASP A 400 -7.77 -7.60 -22.25
CA ASP A 400 -6.59 -8.05 -23.00
C ASP A 400 -5.24 -7.73 -22.32
N ARG A 401 -5.24 -6.99 -21.21
CA ARG A 401 -4.06 -6.77 -20.37
C ARG A 401 -4.41 -6.80 -18.90
N ILE A 402 -4.00 -7.88 -18.23
CA ILE A 402 -3.84 -7.89 -16.77
C ILE A 402 -2.42 -7.38 -16.50
N ASN A 403 -2.30 -6.17 -15.95
CA ASN A 403 -1.03 -5.75 -15.35
C ASN A 403 -0.72 -6.68 -14.18
N LYS A 404 0.52 -7.14 -14.07
CA LYS A 404 0.96 -8.11 -13.05
C LYS A 404 0.79 -7.62 -11.59
N ASP A 405 0.36 -6.39 -11.39
CA ASP A 405 0.26 -5.73 -10.09
C ASP A 405 -1.13 -5.83 -9.43
N GLU A 406 -2.12 -6.43 -10.10
CA GLU A 406 -3.46 -6.61 -9.54
C GLU A 406 -3.71 -8.09 -9.22
N GLY A 407 -3.74 -8.41 -7.92
CA GLY A 407 -4.00 -9.75 -7.41
C GLY A 407 -5.36 -10.31 -7.84
N ASN A 408 -5.50 -11.63 -7.67
CA ASN A 408 -6.69 -12.43 -7.98
C ASN A 408 -8.02 -11.68 -7.76
N VAL A 409 -8.79 -11.47 -8.82
CA VAL A 409 -10.12 -10.85 -8.78
C VAL A 409 -11.17 -11.91 -8.43
N TYR A 410 -11.92 -11.68 -7.35
CA TYR A 410 -13.05 -12.52 -6.93
C TYR A 410 -14.35 -11.74 -7.13
N PHE A 411 -15.33 -12.35 -7.81
CA PHE A 411 -16.68 -11.82 -7.90
C PHE A 411 -17.55 -12.50 -6.85
N THR A 412 -18.14 -11.71 -5.95
CA THR A 412 -19.32 -12.15 -5.19
C THR A 412 -20.40 -11.10 -5.37
N ASP A 413 -21.52 -11.54 -5.97
CA ASP A 413 -22.83 -10.91 -6.10
C ASP A 413 -22.91 -9.38 -5.84
N GLY A 414 -22.52 -8.56 -6.83
CA GLY A 414 -23.05 -7.19 -7.04
C GLY A 414 -22.92 -6.16 -5.91
N GLY A 415 -22.20 -6.45 -4.82
CA GLY A 415 -22.00 -5.55 -3.69
C GLY A 415 -20.54 -5.60 -3.22
N LEU A 416 -19.89 -4.45 -3.17
CA LEU A 416 -18.57 -4.28 -2.57
C LEU A 416 -18.67 -4.48 -1.05
N TYR A 417 -18.34 -5.69 -0.58
CA TYR A 417 -18.13 -5.95 0.84
C TYR A 417 -16.66 -6.30 1.11
N HIS A 418 -16.09 -5.66 2.13
CA HIS A 418 -14.79 -5.99 2.68
C HIS A 418 -14.92 -7.28 3.50
N VAL A 419 -14.40 -8.40 3.01
CA VAL A 419 -14.58 -9.71 3.67
C VAL A 419 -13.43 -10.01 4.62
N GLY A 420 -13.72 -9.99 5.92
CA GLY A 420 -12.89 -10.55 6.98
C GLY A 420 -13.22 -12.02 7.30
N GLN A 421 -12.20 -12.76 7.72
CA GLN A 421 -12.21 -14.06 8.42
C GLN A 421 -12.72 -15.34 7.73
N HIS A 422 -13.52 -15.31 6.66
CA HIS A 422 -14.00 -16.56 6.03
C HIS A 422 -13.02 -17.25 5.05
N THR A 423 -11.98 -16.55 4.57
CA THR A 423 -10.99 -17.09 3.60
C THR A 423 -9.97 -18.06 4.18
N ARG A 424 -9.76 -18.06 5.50
CA ARG A 424 -8.84 -19.01 6.17
C ARG A 424 -9.28 -20.47 6.03
N ARG A 425 -10.59 -20.73 5.94
CA ARG A 425 -11.12 -22.10 5.76
C ARG A 425 -10.93 -22.63 4.34
N LEU A 426 -10.98 -21.77 3.33
CA LEU A 426 -10.80 -22.17 1.93
C LEU A 426 -9.32 -22.38 1.60
N SER A 427 -8.43 -21.50 2.09
CA SER A 427 -6.97 -21.65 2.01
C SER A 427 -6.51 -22.98 2.61
N ASN A 428 -7.00 -23.33 3.80
CA ASN A 428 -6.63 -24.59 4.47
C ASN A 428 -7.20 -25.83 3.75
N LYS A 429 -8.35 -25.69 3.05
CA LYS A 429 -8.93 -26.77 2.25
C LYS A 429 -8.15 -27.00 0.96
N ILE A 430 -7.59 -25.93 0.38
CA ILE A 430 -6.74 -25.96 -0.81
C ILE A 430 -5.36 -26.52 -0.46
N GLU A 431 -4.71 -26.06 0.63
CA GLU A 431 -3.43 -26.64 1.11
C GLU A 431 -3.55 -28.13 1.46
N ALA A 432 -4.70 -28.56 1.99
CA ALA A 432 -4.96 -29.98 2.24
C ALA A 432 -5.15 -30.81 0.96
N LEU A 433 -5.54 -30.18 -0.16
CA LEU A 433 -5.69 -30.82 -1.48
C LEU A 433 -4.41 -30.74 -2.31
N THR A 434 -3.51 -29.79 -2.04
CA THR A 434 -2.27 -29.56 -2.82
C THR A 434 -0.98 -30.07 -2.15
N SER A 435 -1.06 -30.70 -0.96
CA SER A 435 0.06 -31.40 -0.32
C SER A 435 0.29 -32.82 -0.92
N PRO A 436 1.46 -33.45 -0.70
CA PRO A 436 2.60 -33.65 -1.61
C PRO A 436 2.34 -34.54 -2.84
N THR A 437 1.08 -34.88 -3.16
CA THR A 437 0.72 -35.78 -4.26
C THR A 437 0.96 -35.17 -5.65
N LEU A 438 0.94 -33.84 -5.77
CA LEU A 438 1.17 -33.14 -7.04
C LEU A 438 2.66 -33.00 -7.39
N GLN A 439 3.54 -32.89 -6.39
CA GLN A 439 4.99 -32.84 -6.61
C GLN A 439 5.50 -34.17 -7.17
N THR A 440 4.95 -35.29 -6.70
CA THR A 440 5.33 -36.64 -7.16
C THR A 440 4.87 -36.96 -8.59
N VAL A 441 3.83 -36.27 -9.10
CA VAL A 441 3.33 -36.45 -10.46
C VAL A 441 4.11 -35.60 -11.47
N LEU A 442 4.62 -34.43 -11.04
CA LEU A 442 5.38 -33.52 -11.90
C LEU A 442 6.87 -33.88 -12.01
N ASP A 443 7.46 -34.48 -10.97
CA ASP A 443 8.88 -34.90 -10.98
C ASP A 443 9.10 -36.29 -11.62
N GLY A 444 8.03 -36.93 -12.14
CA GLY A 444 8.01 -38.34 -12.51
C GLY A 444 8.00 -38.68 -14.00
N THR A 445 8.31 -37.76 -14.92
CA THR A 445 8.40 -38.06 -16.36
C THR A 445 9.73 -37.61 -16.95
N GLY A 446 10.76 -38.44 -16.76
CA GLY A 446 12.02 -38.35 -17.50
C GLY A 446 13.04 -39.42 -17.06
N GLY A 447 13.12 -40.53 -17.82
CA GLY A 447 14.26 -41.47 -17.82
C GLY A 447 14.17 -42.65 -16.84
N GLY A 448 14.04 -43.87 -17.38
CA GLY A 448 13.75 -45.09 -16.61
C GLY A 448 14.94 -45.78 -15.94
N SER A 449 14.64 -46.54 -14.88
CA SER A 449 15.04 -47.95 -14.68
C SER A 449 14.74 -48.40 -13.22
N GLN A 450 14.04 -49.54 -13.12
CA GLN A 450 14.00 -50.52 -12.02
C GLN A 450 13.33 -50.25 -10.64
N ARG A 451 12.28 -51.07 -10.43
CA ARG A 451 11.97 -51.96 -9.29
C ARG A 451 11.36 -51.41 -7.98
N THR A 452 10.13 -51.91 -7.78
CA THR A 452 9.53 -52.57 -6.59
C THR A 452 9.10 -51.78 -5.35
N GLY A 453 7.85 -52.04 -4.91
CA GLY A 453 7.50 -52.07 -3.48
C GLY A 453 6.22 -51.31 -3.10
N ARG A 454 5.03 -51.90 -3.29
CA ARG A 454 3.77 -51.34 -2.78
C ARG A 454 3.55 -51.81 -1.33
N LYS A 455 3.87 -50.98 -0.33
CA LYS A 455 3.50 -51.23 1.08
C LYS A 455 2.03 -50.87 1.31
N ARG A 456 1.24 -51.81 1.85
CA ARG A 456 -0.11 -51.58 2.38
C ARG A 456 0.01 -50.95 3.78
N LEU A 457 -0.66 -49.82 3.99
CA LEU A 457 -0.83 -49.18 5.30
C LEU A 457 -1.69 -50.08 6.21
N THR A 458 -1.41 -50.04 7.50
CA THR A 458 -2.01 -50.91 8.51
C THR A 458 -3.29 -50.31 9.09
N GLU A 459 -4.16 -51.17 9.61
CA GLU A 459 -5.48 -50.80 10.14
C GLU A 459 -5.41 -49.85 11.36
N ALA A 460 -4.26 -49.81 12.05
CA ALA A 460 -3.98 -48.88 13.15
C ALA A 460 -3.88 -47.41 12.68
N GLU A 461 -3.29 -47.17 11.51
CA GLU A 461 -3.17 -45.83 10.92
C GLU A 461 -4.52 -45.31 10.43
N ARG A 462 -5.44 -46.23 10.08
CA ARG A 462 -6.82 -45.90 9.69
C ARG A 462 -7.69 -45.48 10.87
N LYS A 463 -7.46 -46.06 12.06
CA LYS A 463 -8.23 -45.77 13.29
C LYS A 463 -7.81 -44.47 13.98
N GLN A 464 -6.57 -44.01 13.85
CA GLN A 464 -6.14 -42.71 14.40
C GLN A 464 -6.78 -41.50 13.70
N ARG A 465 -7.10 -41.63 12.40
CA ARG A 465 -7.70 -40.53 11.62
C ARG A 465 -9.16 -40.24 11.97
N ILE A 466 -9.89 -41.20 12.53
CA ILE A 466 -11.32 -41.06 12.86
C ILE A 466 -11.54 -40.34 14.20
N LYS A 467 -10.53 -40.27 15.09
CA LYS A 467 -10.66 -39.66 16.42
C LYS A 467 -10.61 -38.12 16.45
N PHE A 468 -10.26 -37.45 15.36
CA PHE A 468 -10.07 -35.99 15.32
C PHE A 468 -11.27 -35.17 14.81
N GLN A 469 -12.42 -35.80 14.50
CA GLN A 469 -13.59 -35.12 13.93
C GLN A 469 -14.77 -34.84 14.88
N GLY A 470 -14.58 -34.91 16.21
CA GLY A 470 -15.67 -34.67 17.17
C GLY A 470 -15.35 -33.63 18.22
N ARG A 471 -15.76 -32.37 18.00
CA ARG A 471 -16.28 -31.41 19.01
C ARG A 471 -16.50 -30.02 18.37
N ARG A 472 -17.75 -29.54 18.37
CA ARG A 472 -18.13 -28.16 18.01
C ARG A 472 -18.16 -27.30 19.29
N PRO A 473 -17.65 -26.06 19.29
CA PRO A 473 -18.05 -25.05 20.26
C PRO A 473 -19.17 -24.17 19.71
N THR A 474 -20.13 -23.90 20.60
CA THR A 474 -21.29 -23.03 20.49
C THR A 474 -20.92 -21.55 20.32
N THR A 475 -21.82 -20.82 19.66
CA THR A 475 -21.78 -19.40 19.28
C THR A 475 -21.75 -18.44 20.46
N LEU A 476 -20.89 -17.41 20.39
CA LEU A 476 -21.01 -16.18 21.19
C LEU A 476 -21.47 -15.04 20.27
N TYR A 477 -22.68 -14.55 20.53
CA TYR A 477 -23.30 -13.38 19.89
C TYR A 477 -23.07 -12.19 20.82
N THR A 478 -22.54 -11.06 20.33
CA THR A 478 -22.55 -9.80 21.08
C THR A 478 -23.86 -9.07 20.76
N PRO A 479 -24.74 -8.79 21.75
CA PRO A 479 -26.02 -8.15 21.48
C PRO A 479 -25.86 -6.66 21.10
N ALA A 480 -26.77 -6.17 20.27
CA ALA A 480 -26.81 -4.77 19.81
C ALA A 480 -26.88 -3.72 20.95
N SER A 481 -27.23 -4.14 22.18
CA SER A 481 -27.29 -3.27 23.36
C SER A 481 -25.95 -2.69 23.79
N ASP A 482 -24.82 -3.29 23.40
CA ASP A 482 -23.49 -2.81 23.77
C ASP A 482 -23.02 -1.65 22.89
N PHE A 483 -23.58 -1.49 21.69
CA PHE A 483 -23.31 -0.33 20.83
C PHE A 483 -23.99 0.94 21.33
N GLU A 484 -25.17 0.84 21.94
CA GLU A 484 -25.85 1.99 22.54
C GLU A 484 -25.14 2.47 23.82
N LYS A 485 -24.64 1.55 24.66
CA LYS A 485 -23.83 1.91 25.84
C LYS A 485 -22.54 2.65 25.49
N LEU A 486 -21.90 2.29 24.37
CA LEU A 486 -20.72 2.98 23.84
C LEU A 486 -21.05 4.39 23.31
N ARG A 487 -22.24 4.57 22.72
CA ARG A 487 -22.72 5.86 22.21
C ARG A 487 -23.14 6.80 23.36
N GLU A 488 -23.77 6.26 24.40
CA GLU A 488 -24.16 6.96 25.63
C GLU A 488 -22.93 7.46 26.41
N ASN A 489 -21.88 6.64 26.54
CA ASN A 489 -20.64 7.02 27.22
C ASN A 489 -19.88 8.15 26.51
N ASN A 490 -19.94 8.21 25.18
CA ASN A 490 -19.33 9.30 24.42
C ASN A 490 -20.13 10.61 24.53
N ARG A 491 -21.46 10.55 24.67
CA ARG A 491 -22.31 11.73 24.97
C ARG A 491 -22.05 12.31 26.36
N ARG A 492 -21.83 11.47 27.37
CA ARG A 492 -21.51 11.91 28.74
C ARG A 492 -20.13 12.59 28.83
N ARG A 493 -19.17 12.17 28.01
CA ARG A 493 -17.84 12.81 27.93
C ARG A 493 -17.85 14.19 27.26
N SER A 494 -18.76 14.44 26.33
CA SER A 494 -18.88 15.76 25.67
C SER A 494 -19.62 16.82 26.51
N GLY A 495 -20.34 16.44 27.56
CA GLY A 495 -21.15 17.36 28.39
C GLY A 495 -20.49 17.84 29.69
N SER A 496 -19.27 17.42 30.00
CA SER A 496 -18.62 17.68 31.30
C SER A 496 -17.62 18.85 31.32
N HIS A 497 -17.56 19.66 30.25
CA HIS A 497 -16.60 20.77 30.15
C HIS A 497 -17.17 22.18 30.38
N GLU A 498 -18.45 22.33 30.76
CA GLU A 498 -19.10 23.66 30.88
C GLU A 498 -19.47 24.13 32.31
N SER A 499 -18.95 23.51 33.37
CA SER A 499 -19.23 24.00 34.73
C SER A 499 -18.09 23.83 35.72
N ALA A 500 -17.03 24.63 35.55
CA ALA A 500 -16.13 24.96 36.66
C ALA A 500 -15.37 26.25 36.37
N GLY A 501 -15.77 27.36 37.01
CA GLY A 501 -14.86 28.49 37.23
C GLY A 501 -15.51 29.86 37.33
N HIS A 502 -15.93 30.27 38.55
CA HIS A 502 -15.60 31.61 39.09
C HIS A 502 -16.02 31.77 40.57
N SER A 503 -15.03 31.87 41.45
CA SER A 503 -14.92 32.66 42.69
C SER A 503 -13.79 32.02 43.52
N GLY A 504 -12.68 32.67 43.87
CA GLY A 504 -12.43 34.08 44.12
C GLY A 504 -12.16 34.25 45.60
N SER A 505 -10.91 34.03 46.06
CA SER A 505 -10.47 34.53 47.36
C SER A 505 -8.99 34.90 47.35
N HIS A 506 -8.76 36.20 47.60
CA HIS A 506 -7.50 36.82 47.94
C HIS A 506 -6.90 36.23 49.22
N ARG A 507 -5.56 36.15 49.31
CA ARG A 507 -4.73 36.58 50.46
C ARG A 507 -3.22 36.51 50.11
N PRO A 508 -2.33 37.17 50.88
CA PRO A 508 -1.29 38.02 50.32
C PRO A 508 0.14 37.47 50.44
N ILE A 509 1.01 38.18 49.74
CA ILE A 509 2.48 38.16 49.72
C ILE A 509 3.09 38.28 51.12
N PRO A 510 4.25 37.63 51.38
CA PRO A 510 5.25 38.20 52.26
C PRO A 510 6.51 38.62 51.49
N ASP A 511 6.88 39.87 51.70
CA ASP A 511 8.21 40.44 51.43
C ASP A 511 9.27 39.74 52.28
N VAL A 512 10.42 39.42 51.67
CA VAL A 512 11.72 39.45 52.37
C VAL A 512 12.80 39.90 51.39
N ASN A 513 13.15 41.18 51.46
CA ASN A 513 14.48 41.68 51.11
C ASN A 513 15.33 41.65 52.37
N ALA A 514 16.51 41.01 52.32
CA ALA A 514 17.78 41.44 52.92
C ALA A 514 18.71 40.22 53.11
N LEU A 515 19.86 40.23 52.42
CA LEU A 515 21.20 40.30 53.03
C LEU A 515 22.31 40.03 52.00
N ASN A 516 22.99 41.11 51.64
CA ASN A 516 24.44 41.32 51.54
C ASN A 516 25.43 40.15 51.34
N GLY A 517 26.39 40.45 50.45
CA GLY A 517 27.79 40.02 50.51
C GLY A 517 28.11 38.84 49.58
N GLY A 518 29.09 38.88 48.68
CA GLY A 518 30.28 39.70 48.57
C GLY A 518 31.42 38.80 48.05
N SER A 519 32.18 39.34 47.09
CA SER A 519 33.57 38.98 46.75
C SER A 519 33.98 37.56 46.30
N SER A 520 34.37 37.51 45.03
CA SER A 520 35.74 37.19 44.56
C SER A 520 36.19 35.75 44.25
N SER A 521 36.80 35.69 43.06
CA SER A 521 38.05 35.02 42.69
C SER A 521 38.04 33.57 42.17
N ARG A 522 38.49 33.45 40.92
CA ARG A 522 39.43 32.47 40.35
C ARG A 522 39.39 31.02 40.88
N ARG A 523 38.96 30.10 40.02
CA ARG A 523 39.85 29.29 39.17
C ARG A 523 39.05 28.64 38.04
#